data_AF-A0A7Y2PIL0-F1
#
_entry.id   AF-A0A7Y2PIL0-F1
#
_cell.length_a   1.000
_cell.length_b   1.000
_cell.length_c   1.000
_cell.angle_alpha   90.00
_cell.angle_beta   90.00
_cell.angle_gamma   90.00
#
_symmetry.space_group_name_H-M   'P 1'
#
loop_
_entity.id
_entity.type
_entity.pdbx_description
1 polymer ?
#
loop_
_entity_poly.entity_id
_entity_poly.type
_entity_poly.pdbx_seq_one_letter_code
_entity_poly.pdbx_strand_id
1 'polypeptide(L)' 'MSAPVTLLAVENLQIRVGADGPLAVDDFSFNMAPGEIVALVGESGSGKTMAARAVIGLLPTPMQVCGGRITFQG' A
#
# COMPACT_ATOMS: atom_id res chain seq x y z
N MET A 1 8.10 -27.00 -3.57
CA MET A 1 7.39 -26.12 -2.62
C MET A 1 6.55 -25.16 -3.45
N SER A 2 5.22 -25.25 -3.37
CA SER A 2 4.35 -24.27 -4.03
C SER A 2 4.54 -22.92 -3.35
N ALA A 3 4.67 -21.83 -4.11
CA ALA A 3 4.64 -20.50 -3.52
C ALA A 3 3.34 -20.36 -2.71
N PRO A 4 3.38 -19.77 -1.51
CA PRO A 4 2.18 -19.55 -0.71
C PRO A 4 1.19 -18.74 -1.53
N VAL A 5 -0.10 -19.11 -1.45
CA VAL A 5 -1.17 -18.39 -2.13
C VAL A 5 -1.21 -16.97 -1.58
N THR A 6 -0.89 -15.98 -2.41
CA THR A 6 -1.00 -14.56 -2.05
C THR A 6 -2.41 -14.07 -2.35
N LEU A 7 -3.11 -13.60 -1.32
CA LEU A 7 -4.43 -12.99 -1.47
C LEU A 7 -4.31 -11.51 -1.83
N LEU A 8 -3.39 -10.80 -1.19
CA LEU A 8 -3.13 -9.39 -1.43
C LEU A 8 -1.62 -9.18 -1.57
N ALA A 9 -1.22 -8.54 -2.66
CA ALA A 9 0.15 -8.11 -2.92
C ALA A 9 0.18 -6.61 -3.14
N VAL A 10 1.12 -5.94 -2.48
CA VAL A 10 1.47 -4.55 -2.71
C VAL A 10 2.94 -4.51 -3.07
N GLU A 11 3.25 -3.91 -4.21
CA GLU A 11 4.59 -3.89 -4.79
C GLU A 11 5.00 -2.45 -5.11
N ASN A 12 6.09 -1.99 -4.51
CA ASN A 12 6.71 -0.68 -4.73
C ASN A 12 5.70 0.49 -4.70
N LEU A 13 4.75 0.45 -3.77
CA LEU A 13 3.69 1.43 -3.69
C LEU A 13 4.27 2.81 -3.36
N GLN A 14 3.97 3.79 -4.21
CA GLN A 14 4.33 5.18 -4.02
C GLN A 14 3.09 6.06 -4.00
N ILE A 15 2.95 6.89 -2.98
CA ILE A 15 1.82 7.80 -2.80
C ILE A 15 2.36 9.21 -2.63
N ARG A 16 1.81 10.16 -3.40
CA ARG A 16 2.22 11.57 -3.38
C ARG A 16 1.07 12.48 -2.97
N VAL A 17 1.42 13.60 -2.35
CA VAL A 17 0.49 14.72 -2.09
C VAL A 17 0.42 15.63 -3.33
N GLY A 18 -0.68 15.62 -4.07
CA GLY A 18 -0.83 16.40 -5.31
C GLY A 18 0.13 15.96 -6.43
N ALA A 19 0.11 16.69 -7.55
CA ALA A 19 0.91 16.38 -8.74
C ALA A 19 2.43 16.39 -8.45
N ASP A 20 2.89 17.47 -7.81
CA ASP A 20 4.31 17.77 -7.64
C ASP A 20 4.76 17.82 -6.17
N GLY A 21 3.92 17.37 -5.23
CA GLY A 21 4.27 17.40 -3.82
C GLY A 21 5.16 16.22 -3.37
N PRO A 22 5.45 16.14 -2.06
CA PRO A 22 6.31 15.09 -1.51
C PRO A 22 5.63 13.72 -1.53
N LEU A 23 6.45 12.66 -1.52
CA LEU A 23 5.99 11.30 -1.27
C LEU A 23 5.56 11.16 0.19
N ALA A 24 4.31 10.77 0.40
CA ALA A 24 3.76 10.39 1.70
C ALA A 24 4.01 8.90 2.01
N VAL A 25 4.18 8.09 0.97
CA VAL A 25 4.63 6.70 1.04
C VAL A 25 5.62 6.51 -0.10
N ASP A 26 6.78 5.96 0.21
CA ASP A 26 7.83 5.64 -0.76
C ASP A 26 8.25 4.18 -0.60
N ASP A 27 8.18 3.44 -1.70
CA ASP A 27 8.58 2.04 -1.82
C ASP A 27 8.01 1.09 -0.75
N PHE A 28 6.68 1.09 -0.59
CA PHE A 28 6.02 0.17 0.33
C PHE A 28 5.62 -1.15 -0.36
N SER A 29 6.12 -2.27 0.14
CA SER A 29 5.81 -3.61 -0.39
C SER A 29 5.46 -4.59 0.72
N PHE A 30 4.38 -5.38 0.53
CA PHE A 30 4.03 -6.50 1.41
C PHE A 30 3.13 -7.51 0.69
N ASN A 31 3.07 -8.72 1.24
CA ASN A 31 2.15 -9.77 0.80
C ASN A 31 1.31 -10.23 2.00
N MET A 32 0.09 -10.67 1.72
CA MET A 32 -0.82 -11.25 2.72
C MET A 32 -1.49 -12.49 2.13
N ALA A 33 -1.40 -13.60 2.84
CA ALA A 33 -2.08 -14.86 2.51
C ALA A 33 -3.55 -14.85 2.96
N PRO A 34 -4.40 -15.76 2.43
CA PRO A 34 -5.76 -15.92 2.94
C PRO A 34 -5.78 -16.23 4.45
N GLY A 35 -6.55 -15.45 5.22
CA GLY A 35 -6.68 -15.61 6.66
C GLY A 35 -5.51 -15.06 7.49
N GLU A 36 -4.48 -14.50 6.86
CA GLU A 36 -3.36 -13.85 7.55
C GLU A 36 -3.78 -12.48 8.10
N ILE A 37 -3.25 -12.15 9.29
CA ILE A 37 -3.41 -10.83 9.90
C ILE A 37 -2.06 -10.12 9.85
N VAL A 38 -2.01 -9.01 9.11
CA VAL A 38 -0.82 -8.14 9.01
C VAL A 38 -1.06 -6.86 9.80
N ALA A 39 -0.12 -6.52 10.69
CA ALA A 39 -0.14 -5.27 11.44
C ALA A 39 0.89 -4.28 10.88
N LEU A 40 0.41 -3.14 10.39
CA LEU A 40 1.27 -2.04 9.95
C LEU A 40 1.49 -1.04 11.09
N VAL A 41 2.71 -0.95 11.61
CA VAL A 41 3.09 -0.13 12.77
C VAL A 41 4.15 0.92 12.41
N GLY A 42 4.21 2.02 13.17
CA GLY A 42 5.15 3.12 12.95
C GLY A 42 4.67 4.43 13.57
N GLU A 43 5.51 5.47 13.53
CA GLU A 43 5.24 6.79 14.12
C GLU A 43 4.08 7.55 13.46
N SER A 44 3.49 8.52 14.17
CA SER A 44 2.47 9.39 13.57
C SER A 44 3.02 10.09 12.31
N GLY A 45 2.23 10.12 11.23
CA GLY A 45 2.64 10.73 9.96
C GLY A 45 3.43 9.83 9.00
N SER A 46 3.81 8.61 9.39
CA SER A 46 4.62 7.70 8.55
C SER A 46 3.90 7.08 7.32
N GLY A 47 2.75 7.61 6.91
CA GLY A 47 2.04 7.12 5.71
C GLY A 47 1.17 5.88 5.88
N LYS A 48 1.07 5.26 7.07
CA LYS A 48 0.28 4.02 7.31
C LYS A 48 -1.17 4.12 6.84
N THR A 49 -1.87 5.19 7.25
CA THR A 49 -3.27 5.41 6.85
C THR A 49 -3.40 5.60 5.35
N MET A 50 -2.38 6.17 4.69
CA MET A 50 -2.38 6.35 3.24
C MET A 50 -2.17 5.01 2.53
N ALA A 51 -1.21 4.20 2.98
CA ALA A 51 -1.00 2.84 2.45
C ALA A 51 -2.26 1.97 2.60
N ALA A 52 -2.87 1.96 3.80
CA ALA A 52 -4.09 1.20 4.05
C ALA A 52 -5.27 1.68 3.19
N ARG A 53 -5.43 3.00 3.01
CA ARG A 53 -6.47 3.57 2.14
C ARG A 53 -6.23 3.30 0.67
N ALA A 54 -4.97 3.29 0.21
CA ALA A 54 -4.62 2.95 -1.16
C ALA A 54 -5.03 1.52 -1.51
N VAL A 55 -4.76 0.57 -0.60
CA VAL A 55 -5.13 -0.84 -0.75
C VAL A 55 -6.64 -1.02 -0.99
N ILE A 56 -7.48 -0.25 -0.31
CA ILE A 56 -8.95 -0.34 -0.43
C ILE A 56 -9.55 0.68 -1.41
N GLY A 57 -8.74 1.39 -2.18
CA GLY A 57 -9.20 2.37 -3.17
C GLY A 57 -9.85 3.63 -2.60
N LEU A 58 -9.53 4.01 -1.36
CA LEU A 58 -10.12 5.16 -0.65
C LEU A 58 -9.10 6.27 -0.34
N LEU A 59 -8.15 6.53 -1.24
CA LEU A 59 -7.23 7.65 -1.05
C LEU A 59 -7.98 8.99 -1.13
N PRO A 60 -7.77 9.89 -0.15
CA PRO A 60 -8.40 11.20 -0.16
C PRO A 60 -7.66 12.16 -1.11
N THR A 61 -8.37 13.06 -1.79
CA THR A 61 -7.73 14.19 -2.48
C THR A 61 -6.97 15.05 -1.47
N PRO A 62 -5.74 15.53 -1.77
CA PRO A 62 -5.01 15.44 -3.05
C PRO A 62 -4.05 14.23 -3.16
N MET A 63 -4.19 13.19 -2.34
CA MET A 63 -3.31 12.02 -2.39
C MET A 63 -3.57 11.19 -3.64
N GLN A 64 -2.49 10.71 -4.25
CA GLN A 64 -2.56 9.88 -5.44
C GLN A 64 -1.49 8.80 -5.42
N VAL A 65 -1.86 7.59 -5.88
CA VAL A 65 -0.88 6.56 -6.22
C VAL A 65 -0.13 7.05 -7.47
N CYS A 66 1.19 7.13 -7.37
CA CYS A 66 2.05 7.60 -8.46
C CYS A 66 3.06 6.53 -8.92
N GLY A 67 3.06 5.37 -8.27
CA GLY A 67 3.92 4.24 -8.62
C GLY A 67 3.51 2.97 -7.88
N GLY A 68 3.99 1.84 -8.39
CA GLY A 68 3.76 0.51 -7.83
C GLY A 68 2.49 -0.19 -8.33
N ARG A 69 2.14 -1.29 -7.66
CA ARG A 69 1.01 -2.16 -8.00
C ARG A 69 0.34 -2.68 -6.73
N ILE A 70 -0.98 -2.80 -6.79
CA ILE A 70 -1.80 -3.45 -5.76
C ILE A 70 -2.63 -4.51 -6.47
N THR A 71 -2.53 -5.75 -6.02
CA THR A 71 -3.19 -6.93 -6.62
C THR A 71 -3.97 -7.66 -5.54
N PHE A 72 -5.24 -7.98 -5.79
CA PHE A 72 -6.11 -8.71 -4.87
C PHE A 72 -6.72 -9.90 -5.60
N GLN A 73 -6.47 -11.11 -5.08
CA GLN A 73 -6.87 -12.40 -5.67
C GLN A 73 -6.19 -12.75 -7.01
N GLY A 74 -4.97 -12.26 -7.23
CA GLY A 74 -4.24 -12.40 -8.50
C GLY A 74 -4.62 -11.34 -9.52
#